data_AF-A0A2E5VBF0-F1
#
_entry.id   AF-A0A2E5VBF0-F1
#
_cell.length_a   1.000
_cell.length_b   1.000
_cell.length_c   1.000
_cell.angle_alpha   90.00
_cell.angle_beta   90.00
_cell.angle_gamma   90.00
#
_symmetry.space_group_name_H-M   'P 1'
#
loop_
_entity.id
_entity.type
_entity.pdbx_description
1 polymer ?
#
loop_
_entity_poly.entity_id
_entity_poly.type
_entity_poly.pdbx_seq_one_letter_code
_entity_poly.pdbx_strand_id
1 'polypeptide(L)'
;MFDNIQEQFENLGGHFISDFSDLVEKLKNINTLIFDWDGVFNSGNKFLDEGNGFNESDAMGINMLRFALWLKDRNLPKTIIITGEKNSIAEGFAKREHFNSIYYGVKNKSLAINKISLAYSINKTNIACFFDDINDIGMAKDCGVRFLIRKKSSPLLEEFIKKKRYCDYVSAHNGGNQALREVSELFVGMLGLFPDVVDNRAENTDSYKKYFLDREQVKTQLLDNLISL
;
A
#
# COMPACT_ATOMS: atom_id res chain seq x y z
N MET A 1 16.97 -15.21 7.15
CA MET A 1 15.69 -14.99 6.46
C MET A 1 14.65 -15.80 7.22
N PHE A 2 13.42 -15.32 7.40
CA PHE A 2 12.39 -16.20 7.95
C PHE A 2 12.17 -17.34 6.95
N ASP A 3 12.26 -18.58 7.41
CA ASP A 3 11.98 -19.73 6.57
C ASP A 3 10.46 -19.86 6.36
N ASN A 4 10.06 -20.39 5.20
CA ASN A 4 8.67 -20.72 4.87
C ASN A 4 7.67 -19.55 4.89
N ILE A 5 8.11 -18.32 4.56
CA ILE A 5 7.22 -17.14 4.48
C ILE A 5 5.99 -17.41 3.61
N GLN A 6 6.17 -18.00 2.42
CA GLN A 6 5.05 -18.31 1.53
C GLN A 6 4.00 -19.19 2.24
N GLU A 7 4.43 -20.29 2.84
CA GLU A 7 3.54 -21.23 3.53
C GLU A 7 2.83 -20.57 4.72
N GLN A 8 3.53 -19.73 5.50
CA GLN A 8 2.92 -19.02 6.63
C GLN A 8 1.76 -18.12 6.20
N PHE A 9 1.96 -17.34 5.13
CA PHE A 9 0.93 -16.44 4.61
C PHE A 9 -0.17 -17.18 3.85
N GLU A 10 0.12 -18.31 3.20
CA GLU A 10 -0.90 -19.18 2.61
C GLU A 10 -1.77 -19.83 3.69
N ASN A 11 -1.17 -20.31 4.78
CA ASN A 11 -1.89 -20.87 5.94
C ASN A 11 -2.74 -19.82 6.67
N LEU A 12 -2.33 -18.55 6.64
CA LEU A 12 -3.16 -17.44 7.10
C LEU A 12 -4.42 -17.25 6.24
N GLY A 13 -4.39 -17.75 5.00
CA GLY A 13 -5.43 -17.60 3.99
C GLY A 13 -5.05 -16.63 2.86
N GLY A 14 -3.79 -16.19 2.78
CA GLY A 14 -3.24 -15.39 1.69
C GLY A 14 -3.06 -16.21 0.42
N HIS A 15 -3.13 -15.58 -0.76
CA HIS A 15 -2.98 -16.29 -2.03
C HIS A 15 -1.96 -15.59 -2.92
N PHE A 16 -0.86 -16.28 -3.24
CA PHE A 16 0.11 -15.83 -4.23
C PHE A 16 -0.40 -16.13 -5.65
N ILE A 17 -0.41 -15.11 -6.50
CA ILE A 17 -0.80 -15.22 -7.92
C ILE A 17 0.42 -15.17 -8.83
N SER A 18 1.40 -14.36 -8.43
CA SER A 18 2.76 -14.41 -8.99
C SER A 18 3.59 -15.47 -8.26
N ASP A 19 4.56 -16.04 -8.97
CA ASP A 19 5.56 -16.89 -8.32
C ASP A 19 6.24 -16.11 -7.19
N PHE A 20 6.52 -16.79 -6.07
CA PHE A 20 7.08 -16.14 -4.90
C PHE A 20 8.44 -15.49 -5.21
N SER A 21 9.31 -16.17 -5.94
CA SER A 21 10.64 -15.66 -6.30
C SER A 21 10.54 -14.48 -7.27
N ASP A 22 9.65 -14.54 -8.25
CA ASP A 22 9.38 -13.41 -9.15
C ASP A 22 8.88 -12.18 -8.38
N LEU A 23 7.99 -12.39 -7.40
CA LEU A 23 7.49 -11.31 -6.56
C LEU A 23 8.61 -10.72 -5.70
N VAL A 24 9.48 -11.53 -5.09
CA VAL A 24 10.67 -11.04 -4.37
C VAL A 24 11.51 -10.12 -5.25
N GLU A 25 11.81 -10.51 -6.50
CA GLU A 25 12.59 -9.68 -7.42
C GLU A 25 11.90 -8.35 -7.77
N LYS A 26 10.58 -8.36 -7.98
CA LYS A 26 9.83 -7.12 -8.22
C LYS A 26 9.88 -6.18 -7.01
N LEU A 27 9.71 -6.71 -5.80
CA LEU A 27 9.69 -5.93 -4.55
C LEU A 27 10.99 -5.15 -4.32
N LYS A 28 12.14 -5.68 -4.79
CA LYS A 28 13.44 -4.99 -4.68
C LYS A 28 13.46 -3.64 -5.39
N ASN A 29 12.69 -3.45 -6.45
CA ASN A 29 12.66 -2.21 -7.23
C ASN A 29 11.62 -1.20 -6.73
N ILE A 30 10.75 -1.60 -5.80
CA ILE A 30 9.68 -0.72 -5.31
C ILE A 30 10.27 0.42 -4.48
N ASN A 31 9.86 1.63 -4.82
CA ASN A 31 10.18 2.87 -4.10
C ASN A 31 8.95 3.77 -3.91
N THR A 32 7.78 3.32 -4.36
CA THR A 32 6.53 4.08 -4.30
C THR A 32 5.37 3.18 -3.89
N LEU A 33 4.60 3.61 -2.89
CA LEU A 33 3.44 2.92 -2.35
C LEU A 33 2.19 3.76 -2.64
N ILE A 34 1.19 3.15 -3.27
CA ILE A 34 -0.07 3.82 -3.62
C ILE A 34 -1.24 3.01 -3.07
N PHE A 35 -2.09 3.65 -2.29
CA PHE A 35 -3.21 2.98 -1.64
C PHE A 35 -4.53 3.56 -2.15
N ASP A 36 -5.49 2.69 -2.46
CA ASP A 36 -6.90 3.08 -2.33
C ASP A 36 -7.24 3.33 -0.84
N TRP A 37 -8.36 4.02 -0.58
CA TRP A 37 -8.84 4.30 0.77
C TRP A 37 -9.90 3.32 1.26
N ASP A 38 -11.09 3.34 0.65
CA ASP A 38 -12.30 2.68 1.16
C ASP A 38 -12.32 1.21 0.76
N GLY A 39 -12.27 0.31 1.74
CA GLY A 39 -12.09 -1.14 1.48
C GLY A 39 -10.64 -1.61 1.61
N VAL A 40 -9.69 -0.68 1.68
CA VAL A 40 -8.25 -0.95 1.91
C VAL A 40 -7.86 -0.63 3.35
N PHE A 41 -8.01 0.62 3.79
CA PHE A 41 -7.73 1.02 5.17
C PHE A 41 -8.87 0.66 6.13
N ASN A 42 -10.06 0.45 5.57
CA ASN A 42 -11.31 0.41 6.30
C ASN A 42 -12.28 -0.56 5.62
N SER A 43 -13.43 -0.83 6.24
CA SER A 43 -14.40 -1.81 5.73
C SER A 43 -15.20 -1.35 4.49
N GLY A 44 -15.01 -0.11 4.02
CA GLY A 44 -15.81 0.54 2.99
C GLY A 44 -17.16 1.11 3.46
N ASN A 45 -17.53 0.91 4.74
CA ASN A 45 -18.73 1.51 5.33
C ASN A 45 -18.59 3.02 5.43
N LYS A 46 -19.67 3.78 5.23
CA LYS A 46 -19.66 5.24 5.38
C LYS A 46 -20.55 5.67 6.54
N PHE A 47 -20.00 6.47 7.43
CA PHE A 47 -20.73 7.16 8.50
C PHE A 47 -20.83 8.64 8.12
N LEU A 48 -22.05 9.17 8.04
CA LEU A 48 -22.35 10.47 7.43
C LEU A 48 -21.56 11.64 8.03
N ASP A 49 -21.25 11.59 9.33
CA ASP A 49 -20.63 12.71 10.05
C ASP A 49 -19.15 12.50 10.41
N GLU A 50 -18.65 11.27 10.31
CA GLU A 50 -17.30 10.93 10.77
C GLU A 50 -16.39 10.43 9.64
N GLY A 51 -16.94 9.93 8.53
CA GLY A 51 -16.15 9.14 7.58
C GLY A 51 -15.81 7.75 8.14
N ASN A 52 -15.08 6.93 7.39
CA ASN A 52 -14.59 5.63 7.90
C ASN A 52 -13.14 5.75 8.38
N GLY A 53 -12.88 5.26 9.59
CA GLY A 53 -11.59 5.30 10.26
C GLY A 53 -10.52 4.41 9.61
N PHE A 54 -9.37 4.28 10.27
CA PHE A 54 -8.31 3.31 9.93
C PHE A 54 -7.85 2.61 11.22
N ASN A 55 -7.11 1.51 11.09
CA ASN A 55 -6.59 0.75 12.23
C ASN A 55 -5.13 1.12 12.54
N GLU A 56 -4.76 1.29 13.81
CA GLU A 56 -3.36 1.58 14.20
C GLU A 56 -2.38 0.43 13.88
N SER A 57 -2.86 -0.80 13.82
CA SER A 57 -2.05 -1.95 13.39
C SER A 57 -1.66 -1.83 11.93
N ASP A 58 -2.59 -1.38 11.08
CA ASP A 58 -2.35 -1.09 9.67
C ASP A 58 -1.40 0.11 9.51
N ALA A 59 -1.59 1.16 10.31
CA ALA A 59 -0.70 2.32 10.34
C ALA A 59 0.74 1.93 10.73
N MET A 60 0.90 1.08 11.74
CA MET A 60 2.21 0.54 12.13
C MET A 60 2.82 -0.32 11.02
N GLY A 61 2.03 -1.20 10.40
CA GLY A 61 2.48 -2.03 9.28
C GLY A 61 3.05 -1.18 8.13
N ILE A 62 2.32 -0.15 7.71
CA ILE A 62 2.78 0.76 6.66
C ILE A 62 4.05 1.51 7.10
N ASN A 63 4.15 1.94 8.35
CA ASN A 63 5.37 2.58 8.86
C ASN A 63 6.59 1.65 8.85
N MET A 64 6.42 0.38 9.23
CA MET A 64 7.47 -0.64 9.15
C MET A 64 7.88 -0.88 7.70
N LEU A 65 6.92 -0.98 6.76
CA LEU A 65 7.20 -1.13 5.34
C LEU A 65 7.99 0.06 4.78
N ARG A 66 7.57 1.28 5.09
CA ARG A 66 8.28 2.50 4.66
C ARG A 66 9.70 2.55 5.21
N PHE A 67 9.88 2.16 6.48
CA PHE A 67 11.20 2.07 7.08
C PHE A 67 12.06 0.99 6.41
N ALA A 68 11.51 -0.18 6.08
CA ALA A 68 12.23 -1.23 5.36
C ALA A 68 12.75 -0.73 3.99
N LEU A 69 11.90 -0.04 3.24
CA LEU A 69 12.29 0.55 1.95
C LEU A 69 13.35 1.66 2.13
N TRP A 70 13.21 2.50 3.14
CA TRP A 70 14.23 3.49 3.48
C TRP A 70 15.54 2.83 3.93
N LEU A 71 15.49 1.73 4.67
CA LEU A 71 16.69 1.02 5.12
C LEU A 71 17.45 0.42 3.93
N LYS A 72 16.70 -0.12 2.96
CA LYS A 72 17.20 -0.68 1.69
C LYS A 72 17.89 0.38 0.83
N ASP A 73 17.22 1.50 0.56
CA ASP A 73 17.66 2.47 -0.45
C ASP A 73 18.29 3.74 0.13
N ARG A 74 18.22 3.93 1.45
CA ARG A 74 18.54 5.19 2.16
C ARG A 74 17.81 6.40 1.57
N ASN A 75 16.62 6.16 1.03
CA ASN A 75 15.74 7.15 0.45
C ASN A 75 14.30 6.85 0.89
N LEU A 76 13.56 7.89 1.28
CA LEU A 76 12.19 7.72 1.74
C LEU A 76 11.29 7.32 0.55
N PRO A 77 10.54 6.21 0.62
CA PRO A 77 9.63 5.84 -0.45
C PRO A 77 8.52 6.88 -0.58
N LYS A 78 8.06 7.11 -1.80
CA LYS A 78 6.88 7.95 -2.01
C LYS A 78 5.65 7.21 -1.52
N THR A 79 4.80 7.85 -0.73
CA THR A 79 3.54 7.27 -0.25
C THR A 79 2.36 8.15 -0.61
N ILE A 80 1.35 7.55 -1.24
CA ILE A 80 0.26 8.27 -1.88
C ILE A 80 -1.07 7.56 -1.62
N ILE A 81 -2.13 8.32 -1.35
CA ILE A 81 -3.51 7.80 -1.34
C ILE A 81 -4.24 8.30 -2.59
N ILE A 82 -5.03 7.45 -3.22
CA ILE A 82 -5.92 7.78 -4.33
C ILE A 82 -7.33 7.29 -3.98
N THR A 83 -8.26 8.23 -3.83
CA THR A 83 -9.67 7.91 -3.52
C THR A 83 -10.63 8.61 -4.48
N GLY A 84 -11.79 7.98 -4.68
CA GLY A 84 -12.87 8.52 -5.50
C GLY A 84 -13.63 9.67 -4.82
N GLU A 85 -13.52 9.80 -3.51
CA GLU A 85 -14.33 10.73 -2.70
C GLU A 85 -13.45 11.63 -1.85
N LYS A 86 -13.95 12.81 -1.50
CA LYS A 86 -13.28 13.67 -0.52
C LYS A 86 -13.54 13.13 0.88
N ASN A 87 -12.48 12.83 1.63
CA ASN A 87 -12.59 12.18 2.94
C ASN A 87 -11.63 12.85 3.95
N SER A 88 -12.21 13.53 4.95
CA SER A 88 -11.47 14.26 5.99
C SER A 88 -10.54 13.36 6.82
N ILE A 89 -10.97 12.12 7.11
CA ILE A 89 -10.14 11.13 7.81
C ILE A 89 -8.95 10.73 6.95
N ALA A 90 -9.16 10.48 5.65
CA ALA A 90 -8.07 10.14 4.75
C ALA A 90 -7.02 11.26 4.68
N GLU A 91 -7.45 12.53 4.61
CA GLU A 91 -6.49 13.64 4.67
C GLU A 91 -5.78 13.71 6.01
N GLY A 92 -6.52 13.51 7.11
CA GLY A 92 -5.98 13.53 8.47
C GLY A 92 -4.91 12.46 8.65
N PHE A 93 -5.17 11.23 8.19
CA PHE A 93 -4.22 10.13 8.19
C PHE A 93 -3.00 10.43 7.33
N ALA A 94 -3.21 10.89 6.08
CA ALA A 94 -2.11 11.23 5.17
C ALA A 94 -1.18 12.29 5.78
N LYS A 95 -1.75 13.33 6.43
CA LYS A 95 -1.00 14.36 7.14
C LYS A 95 -0.27 13.80 8.36
N ARG A 96 -0.96 13.02 9.20
CA ARG A 96 -0.40 12.41 10.42
C ARG A 96 0.79 11.50 10.11
N GLU A 97 0.69 10.71 9.04
CA GLU A 97 1.74 9.78 8.63
C GLU A 97 2.75 10.40 7.66
N HIS A 98 2.63 11.69 7.36
CA HIS A 98 3.49 12.41 6.43
C HIS A 98 3.60 11.71 5.07
N PHE A 99 2.46 11.36 4.49
CA PHE A 99 2.38 10.87 3.12
C PHE A 99 2.63 12.01 2.15
N ASN A 100 3.23 11.73 0.98
CA ASN A 100 3.60 12.76 0.03
C ASN A 100 2.39 13.48 -0.55
N SER A 101 1.35 12.73 -0.91
CA SER A 101 0.17 13.32 -1.52
C SER A 101 -1.05 12.45 -1.32
N ILE A 102 -2.21 13.07 -1.38
CA ILE A 102 -3.49 12.39 -1.44
C ILE A 102 -4.35 13.04 -2.53
N TYR A 103 -4.90 12.18 -3.38
CA TYR A 103 -5.71 12.55 -4.52
C TYR A 103 -7.17 12.15 -4.27
N TYR A 104 -8.08 13.11 -4.38
CA TYR A 104 -9.52 12.88 -4.19
C TYR A 104 -10.29 13.12 -5.49
N GLY A 105 -11.52 12.61 -5.57
CA GLY A 105 -12.37 12.76 -6.75
C GLY A 105 -11.91 11.94 -7.96
N VAL A 106 -11.01 10.96 -7.75
CA VAL A 106 -10.36 10.24 -8.85
C VAL A 106 -11.25 9.10 -9.34
N LYS A 107 -11.93 9.33 -10.47
CA LYS A 107 -12.76 8.30 -11.14
C LYS A 107 -11.94 7.37 -12.04
N ASN A 108 -10.89 7.89 -12.69
CA ASN A 108 -10.00 7.10 -13.54
C ASN A 108 -8.61 7.03 -12.90
N LYS A 109 -8.37 5.96 -12.13
CA LYS A 109 -7.10 5.77 -11.41
C LYS A 109 -5.93 5.42 -12.32
N SER A 110 -6.15 4.88 -13.52
CA SER A 110 -5.07 4.68 -14.51
C SER A 110 -4.46 6.01 -14.94
N LEU A 111 -5.30 7.02 -15.23
CA LEU A 111 -4.81 8.37 -15.53
C LEU A 111 -4.08 8.99 -14.33
N ALA A 112 -4.53 8.71 -13.11
CA ALA A 112 -3.84 9.17 -11.91
C ALA A 112 -2.44 8.58 -11.78
N ILE A 113 -2.26 7.28 -12.03
CA ILE A 113 -0.94 6.64 -12.05
C ILE A 113 -0.03 7.28 -13.11
N ASN A 114 -0.53 7.56 -14.31
CA ASN A 114 0.24 8.28 -15.33
C ASN A 114 0.71 9.65 -14.85
N LYS A 115 -0.18 10.43 -14.25
CA LYS A 115 0.15 11.76 -13.73
C LYS A 115 1.15 11.71 -12.58
N ILE A 116 0.99 10.76 -11.65
CA ILE A 116 1.92 10.52 -10.54
C ILE A 116 3.30 10.13 -11.07
N SER A 117 3.35 9.20 -12.02
CA SER A 117 4.58 8.75 -12.67
C SER A 117 5.34 9.92 -13.30
N LEU A 118 4.65 10.79 -14.03
CA LEU A 118 5.24 12.00 -14.63
C LEU A 118 5.68 13.02 -13.58
N ALA A 119 4.80 13.36 -12.63
CA ALA A 119 5.05 14.41 -11.64
C ALA A 119 6.25 14.11 -10.74
N TYR A 120 6.45 12.82 -10.41
CA TYR A 120 7.55 12.39 -9.55
C TYR A 120 8.69 11.72 -10.32
N SER A 121 8.62 11.62 -11.66
CA SER A 121 9.60 10.92 -12.50
C SER A 121 9.84 9.46 -12.05
N ILE A 122 8.75 8.75 -11.71
CA ILE A 122 8.78 7.36 -11.22
C ILE A 122 8.42 6.40 -12.35
N ASN A 123 9.19 5.34 -12.52
CA ASN A 123 8.76 4.23 -13.37
C ASN A 123 7.61 3.47 -12.71
N LYS A 124 6.52 3.27 -13.44
CA LYS A 124 5.36 2.44 -13.08
C LYS A 124 5.71 1.07 -12.50
N THR A 125 6.79 0.44 -12.97
CA THR A 125 7.27 -0.85 -12.43
C THR A 125 7.77 -0.78 -10.99
N ASN A 126 8.08 0.42 -10.49
CA ASN A 126 8.58 0.66 -9.13
C ASN A 126 7.46 1.07 -8.16
N ILE A 127 6.19 0.97 -8.61
CA ILE A 127 5.00 1.28 -7.83
C ILE A 127 4.38 -0.02 -7.32
N ALA A 128 4.18 -0.10 -6.00
CA ALA A 128 3.30 -1.08 -5.38
C ALA A 128 1.94 -0.44 -5.09
N CYS A 129 0.85 -1.05 -5.54
CA CYS A 129 -0.50 -0.58 -5.26
C CYS A 129 -1.32 -1.56 -4.39
N PHE A 130 -2.20 -1.00 -3.57
CA PHE A 130 -3.07 -1.69 -2.64
C PHE A 130 -4.52 -1.28 -2.93
N PHE A 131 -5.39 -2.24 -3.22
CA PHE A 131 -6.73 -1.97 -3.74
C PHE A 131 -7.73 -3.08 -3.40
N ASP A 132 -9.04 -2.83 -3.47
CA ASP A 132 -10.07 -3.83 -3.13
C ASP A 132 -11.13 -4.06 -4.24
N ASP A 133 -11.42 -3.07 -5.10
CA ASP A 133 -12.61 -3.10 -5.96
C ASP A 133 -12.34 -2.80 -7.45
N ILE A 134 -13.41 -2.84 -8.26
CA ILE A 134 -13.38 -2.77 -9.72
C ILE A 134 -12.84 -1.44 -10.27
N ASN A 135 -13.09 -0.33 -9.57
CA ASN A 135 -12.61 1.01 -9.94
C ASN A 135 -11.09 1.16 -9.82
N ASP A 136 -10.41 0.24 -9.13
CA ASP A 136 -8.96 0.22 -8.98
C ASP A 136 -8.23 -0.58 -10.05
N ILE A 137 -8.93 -1.45 -10.79
CA ILE A 137 -8.30 -2.33 -11.78
C ILE A 137 -7.48 -1.53 -12.80
N GLY A 138 -7.92 -0.32 -13.14
CA GLY A 138 -7.16 0.60 -14.00
C GLY A 138 -5.79 0.95 -13.43
N MET A 139 -5.73 1.30 -12.14
CA MET A 139 -4.47 1.53 -11.42
C MET A 139 -3.65 0.24 -11.32
N ALA A 140 -4.27 -0.87 -10.94
CA ALA A 140 -3.56 -2.13 -10.74
C ALA A 140 -2.82 -2.59 -12.01
N LYS A 141 -3.40 -2.42 -13.19
CA LYS A 141 -2.73 -2.75 -14.47
C LYS A 141 -1.46 -1.94 -14.75
N ASP A 142 -1.40 -0.72 -14.23
CA ASP A 142 -0.29 0.20 -14.46
C ASP A 142 0.83 0.06 -13.43
N CYS A 143 0.64 -0.67 -12.33
CA CYS A 143 1.62 -0.79 -11.25
C CYS A 143 2.47 -2.06 -11.36
N GLY A 144 3.72 -2.01 -10.90
CA GLY A 144 4.66 -3.13 -10.95
C GLY A 144 4.34 -4.27 -9.96
N VAL A 145 3.86 -3.91 -8.77
CA VAL A 145 3.43 -4.88 -7.74
C VAL A 145 2.05 -4.51 -7.23
N ARG A 146 1.18 -5.52 -7.06
CA ARG A 146 -0.26 -5.31 -6.88
C ARG A 146 -0.79 -6.22 -5.79
N PHE A 147 -1.24 -5.60 -4.69
CA PHE A 147 -1.86 -6.29 -3.56
C PHE A 147 -3.36 -6.07 -3.58
N LEU A 148 -4.13 -7.14 -3.81
CA LEU A 148 -5.58 -7.11 -3.68
C LEU A 148 -5.93 -7.34 -2.20
N ILE A 149 -6.51 -6.33 -1.58
CA ILE A 149 -7.11 -6.44 -0.26
C ILE A 149 -8.42 -7.20 -0.40
N ARG A 150 -8.51 -8.35 0.28
CA ARG A 150 -9.65 -9.25 0.11
C ARG A 150 -10.95 -8.61 0.56
N LYS A 151 -12.01 -8.98 -0.16
CA LYS A 151 -13.39 -8.64 0.17
C LYS A 151 -14.25 -9.88 -0.04
N LYS A 152 -14.63 -10.54 1.05
CA LYS A 152 -15.38 -11.82 0.99
C LYS A 152 -16.67 -11.76 0.18
N SER A 153 -17.26 -10.58 0.02
CA SER A 153 -18.50 -10.38 -0.76
C SER A 153 -18.30 -10.33 -2.28
N SER A 154 -17.06 -10.35 -2.80
CA SER A 154 -16.77 -10.20 -4.23
C SER A 154 -16.04 -11.41 -4.86
N PRO A 155 -16.52 -12.66 -4.67
CA PRO A 155 -15.81 -13.85 -5.15
C PRO A 155 -15.59 -13.89 -6.67
N LEU A 156 -16.55 -13.39 -7.46
CA LEU A 156 -16.44 -13.33 -8.92
C LEU A 156 -15.39 -12.30 -9.39
N LEU A 157 -15.29 -11.17 -8.69
CA LEU A 157 -14.30 -10.14 -8.99
C LEU A 157 -12.89 -10.65 -8.67
N GLU A 158 -12.73 -11.28 -7.51
CA GLU A 158 -11.45 -11.89 -7.11
C GLU A 158 -11.01 -12.94 -8.14
N GLU A 159 -11.90 -13.85 -8.56
CA GLU A 159 -11.61 -14.84 -9.59
C GLU A 159 -11.21 -14.19 -10.93
N PHE A 160 -11.91 -13.12 -11.34
CA PHE A 160 -11.58 -12.37 -12.55
C PHE A 160 -10.18 -11.74 -12.48
N ILE A 161 -9.85 -11.08 -11.36
CA ILE A 161 -8.53 -10.44 -11.13
C ILE A 161 -7.43 -11.50 -11.16
N LYS A 162 -7.64 -12.65 -10.50
CA LYS A 162 -6.70 -13.78 -10.48
C LYS A 162 -6.46 -14.33 -11.88
N LYS A 163 -7.52 -14.66 -12.63
CA LYS A 163 -7.41 -15.20 -14.00
C LYS A 163 -6.71 -14.23 -14.97
N LYS A 164 -6.92 -12.93 -14.79
CA LYS A 164 -6.27 -11.90 -15.60
C LYS A 164 -4.87 -11.52 -15.10
N ARG A 165 -4.41 -12.09 -13.97
CA ARG A 165 -3.15 -11.74 -13.30
C ARG A 165 -3.03 -10.24 -13.05
N TYR A 166 -4.13 -9.60 -12.65
CA TYR A 166 -4.17 -8.17 -12.29
C TYR A 166 -3.81 -7.91 -10.82
N CYS A 167 -3.41 -8.94 -10.07
CA CYS A 167 -2.74 -8.82 -8.79
C CYS A 167 -1.55 -9.81 -8.71
N ASP A 168 -0.68 -9.60 -7.74
CA ASP A 168 0.44 -10.50 -7.41
C ASP A 168 0.15 -11.30 -6.15
N TYR A 169 -0.58 -10.72 -5.19
CA TYR A 169 -1.01 -11.37 -3.96
C TYR A 169 -2.41 -10.89 -3.55
N VAL A 170 -3.21 -11.79 -2.97
CA VAL A 170 -4.51 -11.50 -2.34
C VAL A 170 -4.40 -11.71 -0.84
N SER A 171 -4.72 -10.70 -0.04
CA SER A 171 -4.61 -10.79 1.42
C SER A 171 -5.57 -11.82 2.02
N ALA A 172 -5.21 -12.37 3.17
CA ALA A 172 -6.10 -13.21 3.96
C ALA A 172 -7.22 -12.38 4.58
N HIS A 173 -6.84 -11.22 5.15
CA HIS A 173 -7.72 -10.29 5.83
C HIS A 173 -8.36 -9.28 4.88
N ASN A 174 -9.47 -8.69 5.31
CA ASN A 174 -10.16 -7.62 4.59
C ASN A 174 -9.71 -6.24 5.09
N GLY A 175 -10.01 -5.19 4.32
CA GLY A 175 -9.86 -3.81 4.77
C GLY A 175 -10.62 -3.53 6.07
N GLY A 176 -10.01 -2.70 6.93
CA GLY A 176 -10.51 -2.45 8.30
C GLY A 176 -10.28 -3.60 9.28
N ASN A 177 -9.72 -4.73 8.82
CA ASN A 177 -9.37 -5.88 9.66
C ASN A 177 -7.91 -6.30 9.47
N GLN A 178 -6.98 -5.34 9.50
CA GLN A 178 -5.53 -5.57 9.56
C GLN A 178 -4.89 -6.13 8.27
N ALA A 179 -5.54 -5.98 7.11
CA ALA A 179 -4.99 -6.45 5.84
C ALA A 179 -3.72 -5.69 5.39
N LEU A 180 -3.61 -4.39 5.69
CA LEU A 180 -2.39 -3.64 5.37
C LEU A 180 -1.24 -4.03 6.29
N ARG A 181 -1.53 -4.37 7.55
CA ARG A 181 -0.54 -4.97 8.45
C ARG A 181 -0.01 -6.28 7.89
N GLU A 182 -0.91 -7.19 7.49
CA GLU A 182 -0.54 -8.47 6.87
C GLU A 182 0.36 -8.26 5.65
N VAL A 183 -0.09 -7.47 4.68
CA VAL A 183 0.65 -7.27 3.43
C VAL A 183 1.98 -6.55 3.67
N SER A 184 2.03 -5.61 4.61
CA SER A 184 3.28 -4.93 4.97
C SER A 184 4.29 -5.91 5.56
N GLU A 185 3.85 -6.79 6.47
CA GLU A 185 4.70 -7.81 7.08
C GLU A 185 5.21 -8.81 6.04
N LEU A 186 4.33 -9.27 5.14
CA LEU A 186 4.72 -10.12 4.00
C LEU A 186 5.80 -9.44 3.15
N PHE A 187 5.56 -8.20 2.73
CA PHE A 187 6.50 -7.45 1.89
C PHE A 187 7.86 -7.31 2.58
N VAL A 188 7.90 -6.84 3.82
CA VAL A 188 9.14 -6.68 4.58
C VAL A 188 9.85 -8.03 4.77
N GLY A 189 9.10 -9.10 5.04
CA GLY A 189 9.62 -10.47 5.12
C GLY A 189 10.26 -10.94 3.82
N MET A 190 9.59 -10.71 2.68
CA MET A 190 10.09 -11.06 1.34
C MET A 190 11.34 -10.28 0.93
N LEU A 191 11.51 -9.06 1.45
CA LEU A 191 12.77 -8.31 1.31
C LEU A 191 13.90 -8.85 2.22
N GLY A 192 13.58 -9.74 3.15
CA GLY A 192 14.52 -10.27 4.14
C GLY A 192 14.90 -9.27 5.25
N LEU A 193 14.16 -8.17 5.39
CA LEU A 193 14.49 -7.04 6.28
C LEU A 193 13.70 -7.04 7.60
N PHE A 194 12.84 -8.04 7.83
CA PHE A 194 11.93 -8.03 8.97
C PHE A 194 12.62 -7.97 10.35
N PRO A 195 13.67 -8.78 10.64
CA PRO A 195 14.39 -8.67 11.91
C PRO A 195 15.01 -7.28 12.09
N ASP A 196 15.71 -6.77 11.06
CA ASP A 196 16.34 -5.45 11.12
C ASP A 196 15.33 -4.34 11.39
N VAL A 197 14.17 -4.39 10.73
CA VAL A 197 13.08 -3.41 10.92
C VAL A 197 12.55 -3.44 12.35
N VAL A 198 12.30 -4.64 12.89
CA VAL A 198 11.78 -4.83 14.25
C VAL A 198 12.80 -4.35 15.28
N ASP A 199 14.05 -4.80 15.18
CA ASP A 199 15.11 -4.49 16.15
C ASP A 199 15.41 -2.98 16.14
N ASN A 200 15.59 -2.37 14.97
CA ASN A 200 15.85 -0.93 14.86
C ASN A 200 14.69 -0.10 15.44
N ARG A 201 13.44 -0.54 15.22
CA ARG A 201 12.25 0.14 15.76
C ARG A 201 12.13 -0.02 17.27
N ALA A 202 12.39 -1.22 17.80
CA ALA A 202 12.26 -1.55 19.22
C ALA A 202 13.34 -0.87 20.05
N GLU A 203 14.58 -0.88 19.57
CA GLU A 203 15.74 -0.28 20.23
C GLU A 203 15.85 1.23 19.99
N ASN A 204 15.02 1.78 19.10
CA ASN A 204 15.03 3.19 18.71
C ASN A 204 16.44 3.64 18.26
N THR A 205 17.02 2.88 17.34
CA THR A 205 18.38 3.11 16.84
C THR A 205 18.49 4.43 16.08
N ASP A 206 19.72 4.89 15.84
CA ASP A 206 19.95 6.11 15.07
C ASP A 206 19.49 5.98 13.61
N SER A 207 19.51 4.78 13.03
CA SER A 207 18.91 4.52 11.72
C SER A 207 17.40 4.78 11.73
N TYR A 208 16.68 4.28 12.74
CA TYR A 208 15.24 4.50 12.85
C TYR A 208 14.92 5.98 13.12
N LYS A 209 15.67 6.64 14.01
CA LYS A 209 15.52 8.08 14.27
C LYS A 209 15.72 8.91 13.01
N LYS A 210 16.74 8.58 12.20
CA LYS A 210 17.00 9.28 10.93
C LYS A 210 15.85 9.10 9.95
N TYR A 211 15.37 7.87 9.75
CA TYR A 211 14.16 7.61 8.95
C TYR A 211 12.97 8.45 9.44
N PHE A 212 12.74 8.47 10.75
CA PHE A 212 11.64 9.21 11.34
C PHE A 212 11.77 10.72 11.05
N LEU A 213 12.96 11.30 11.21
CA LEU A 213 13.21 12.70 10.87
C LEU A 213 13.04 13.02 9.39
N ASP A 214 13.48 12.14 8.49
CA ASP A 214 13.27 12.28 7.04
C ASP A 214 11.77 12.26 6.71
N ARG A 215 11.01 11.39 7.38
CA ARG A 215 9.56 11.26 7.26
C ARG A 215 8.84 12.55 7.69
N GLU A 216 9.16 13.10 8.86
CA GLU A 216 8.50 14.27 9.43
C GLU A 216 8.66 15.54 8.55
N GLN A 217 9.72 15.61 7.73
CA GLN A 217 9.94 16.72 6.81
C GLN A 217 8.97 16.72 5.62
N VAL A 218 8.29 15.61 5.35
CA VAL A 218 7.34 15.53 4.24
C VAL A 218 6.05 16.27 4.59
N LYS A 219 5.73 17.28 3.78
CA LYS A 219 4.45 17.97 3.81
C LYS A 219 3.48 17.35 2.80
N THR A 220 2.36 16.82 3.30
CA THR A 220 1.32 16.20 2.47
C THR A 220 0.66 17.21 1.55
N GLN A 221 0.65 16.90 0.25
CA GLN A 221 -0.08 17.66 -0.76
C GLN A 221 -1.51 17.12 -0.90
N LEU A 222 -2.49 18.02 -0.86
CA LEU A 222 -3.90 17.71 -1.10
C LEU A 222 -4.23 18.08 -2.54
N LEU A 223 -4.62 17.09 -3.34
CA LEU A 223 -4.79 17.26 -4.78
C LEU A 223 -6.22 16.88 -5.17
N ASP A 224 -7.04 17.90 -5.43
CA ASP A 224 -8.40 17.73 -5.91
C ASP A 224 -8.42 17.60 -7.44
N ASN A 225 -9.27 16.72 -7.96
CA ASN A 225 -9.58 16.54 -9.37
C ASN A 225 -8.36 16.42 -10.29
N LEU A 226 -7.89 15.18 -10.47
CA LEU A 226 -6.97 14.89 -11.58
C LEU A 226 -7.63 15.01 -12.96
N ILE A 227 -8.93 15.34 -13.06
CA ILE A 227 -9.66 15.39 -14.33
C ILE A 227 -10.75 16.48 -14.26
N SER A 228 -10.41 17.71 -14.66
CA SER A 228 -11.29 18.47 -15.55
C SER A 228 -10.92 18.09 -16.99
N LEU A 229 -11.49 16.99 -17.47
CA LEU A 229 -11.66 16.64 -18.89
C LEU A 229 -13.04 16.01 -19.04
#